data_AF-A0A2G4K5A6-F1
#
_entry.id   AF-A0A2G4K5A6-F1
#
_cell.length_a   1.000
_cell.length_b   1.000
_cell.length_c   1.000
_cell.angle_alpha   90.00
_cell.angle_beta   90.00
_cell.angle_gamma   90.00
#
_symmetry.space_group_name_H-M   'P 1'
#
loop_
_entity.id
_entity.type
_entity.pdbx_description
1 polymer ?
#
loop_
_entity_poly.entity_id
_entity_poly.type
_entity_poly.pdbx_seq_one_letter_code
_entity_poly.pdbx_strand_id
1 'polypeptide(L)'
;MRKFIMSLTTVASLSLAAVPILGLTQAANAAEPTARIAYGDLNLANPAHAKIFKARVETAGQDLCRSMMRQGQLSLPVRACVANAHREAQSQLPQAQRQALARASQAKTVEVATK
;
A
#
# COMPACT_ATOMS: atom_id res chain seq x y z
N MET A 1 -21.63 -10.28 18.82
CA MET A 1 -21.17 -9.23 17.88
C MET A 1 -19.98 -8.52 18.49
N ARG A 2 -18.74 -8.84 18.09
CA ARG A 2 -17.54 -8.16 18.62
C ARG A 2 -17.05 -7.16 17.56
N LYS A 3 -17.11 -5.87 17.89
CA LYS A 3 -16.54 -4.78 17.10
C LYS A 3 -15.05 -4.68 17.44
N PHE A 4 -14.18 -4.94 16.46
CA PHE A 4 -12.76 -4.63 16.57
C PHE A 4 -12.57 -3.15 16.25
N ILE A 5 -12.16 -2.36 17.23
CA ILE A 5 -11.82 -0.95 17.07
C ILE A 5 -10.29 -0.89 16.94
N MET A 6 -9.80 -0.72 15.72
CA MET A 6 -8.41 -0.37 15.47
C MET A 6 -8.24 1.14 15.67
N SER A 7 -7.64 1.53 16.79
CA SER A 7 -7.15 2.90 17.00
C SER A 7 -5.64 2.90 16.77
N LEU A 8 -5.17 3.62 15.75
CA LEU A 8 -3.76 3.90 15.54
C LEU A 8 -3.52 5.38 15.81
N THR A 9 -2.74 5.65 16.84
CA THR A 9 -2.26 6.98 17.21
C THR A 9 -1.12 7.39 16.28
N THR A 10 -1.26 8.55 15.66
CA THR A 10 -0.25 9.16 14.79
C THR A 10 0.86 9.76 15.66
N VAL A 11 2.07 9.19 15.62
CA VAL A 11 3.26 9.79 16.24
C VAL A 11 4.06 10.50 15.17
N ALA A 12 4.01 11.84 15.16
CA ALA A 12 4.91 12.66 14.38
C ALA A 12 6.31 12.62 15.02
N SER A 13 7.20 11.79 14.50
CA SER A 13 8.60 11.77 14.91
C SER A 13 9.37 12.78 14.08
N LEU A 14 9.68 13.94 14.69
CA LEU A 14 10.72 14.83 14.19
C LEU A 14 12.08 14.14 14.31
N SER A 15 12.82 14.10 13.19
CA SER A 15 14.12 13.46 13.08
C SER A 15 15.18 14.17 13.92
N LEU A 16 15.77 13.47 14.91
CA LEU A 16 17.09 13.81 15.42
C LEU A 16 17.90 12.54 15.72
N ALA A 17 19.12 12.55 15.20
CA ALA A 17 20.30 11.75 15.57
C ALA A 17 20.40 10.29 15.09
N ALA A 18 21.53 10.03 14.42
CA ALA A 18 22.01 8.73 13.98
C ALA A 18 22.31 7.81 15.18
N VAL A 19 21.79 6.58 15.12
CA VAL A 19 22.29 5.44 15.91
C VAL A 19 22.41 4.26 14.94
N PRO A 20 23.62 3.76 14.64
CA PRO A 20 23.80 2.48 14.00
C PRO A 20 23.76 1.35 15.05
N ILE A 21 23.70 0.11 14.54
CA ILE A 21 23.99 -1.17 15.20
C ILE A 21 22.77 -2.07 15.48
N LEU A 22 22.54 -2.93 14.48
CA LEU A 22 22.44 -4.40 14.55
C LEU A 22 21.45 -5.08 15.49
N GLY A 23 20.58 -5.88 14.87
CA GLY A 23 20.16 -7.19 15.37
C GLY A 23 19.08 -7.17 16.45
N LEU A 24 18.24 -8.22 16.48
CA LEU A 24 17.29 -8.53 17.56
C LEU A 24 15.91 -7.86 17.52
N THR A 25 15.27 -7.79 16.36
CA THR A 25 13.79 -7.93 16.34
C THR A 25 13.37 -9.02 15.38
N GLN A 26 13.79 -10.26 15.67
CA GLN A 26 12.91 -11.41 15.43
C GLN A 26 11.74 -11.29 16.40
N ALA A 27 10.82 -10.39 16.06
CA ALA A 27 9.49 -10.39 16.61
C ALA A 27 8.77 -11.59 15.98
N ALA A 28 8.99 -12.77 16.57
CA ALA A 28 8.10 -13.93 16.45
C ALA A 28 6.74 -13.57 17.08
N ASN A 29 6.07 -12.59 16.51
CA ASN A 29 4.64 -12.42 16.66
C ASN A 29 4.04 -13.12 15.45
N ALA A 30 2.89 -13.74 15.64
CA ALA A 30 1.96 -14.02 14.54
C ALA A 30 1.51 -12.68 13.94
N ALA A 31 2.43 -11.98 13.28
CA ALA A 31 2.21 -10.71 12.64
C ALA A 31 1.41 -11.03 11.39
N GLU A 32 0.17 -10.52 11.35
CA GLU A 32 -0.61 -10.53 10.12
C GLU A 32 0.29 -10.06 8.96
N PRO A 33 0.30 -10.78 7.83
CA PRO A 33 1.09 -10.39 6.68
C PRO A 33 0.78 -8.92 6.33
N THR A 34 1.78 -8.04 6.44
CA THR A 34 1.62 -6.60 6.21
C THR A 34 2.62 -6.13 5.16
N ALA A 35 2.14 -5.26 4.26
CA ALA A 35 2.96 -4.63 3.24
C ALA A 35 2.95 -3.11 3.47
N ARG A 36 4.13 -2.49 3.56
CA ARG A 36 4.26 -1.02 3.66
C ARG A 36 4.65 -0.44 2.32
N ILE A 37 3.87 0.52 1.85
CA ILE A 37 4.07 1.18 0.56
C ILE A 37 4.31 2.67 0.82
N ALA A 38 5.52 3.13 0.53
CA ALA A 38 5.84 4.55 0.61
C ALA A 38 5.25 5.31 -0.59
N TYR A 39 4.55 6.40 -0.28
CA TYR A 39 3.98 7.32 -1.28
C TYR A 39 4.35 8.80 -1.02
N GLY A 40 5.04 9.11 0.07
CA GLY A 40 5.38 10.49 0.45
C GLY A 40 6.34 11.17 -0.53
N ASP A 41 7.09 10.38 -1.30
CA ASP A 41 7.96 10.83 -2.40
C ASP A 41 7.22 11.05 -3.72
N LEU A 42 5.93 10.67 -3.80
CA LEU A 42 5.15 10.67 -5.04
C LEU A 42 4.08 11.77 -5.03
N ASN A 43 4.11 12.59 -6.07
CA ASN A 43 2.97 13.45 -6.41
C ASN A 43 1.90 12.64 -7.17
N LEU A 44 0.87 12.15 -6.48
CA LEU A 44 -0.18 11.32 -7.08
C LEU A 44 -1.11 12.07 -8.06
N ALA A 45 -1.02 13.39 -8.15
CA ALA A 45 -1.70 14.16 -9.21
C ALA A 45 -0.98 14.03 -10.57
N ASN A 46 0.32 13.67 -10.57
CA ASN A 46 1.07 13.42 -11.79
C ASN A 46 0.84 11.97 -12.26
N PRO A 47 0.39 11.74 -13.52
CA PRO A 47 0.12 10.40 -14.03
C PRO A 47 1.35 9.48 -14.07
N ALA A 48 2.57 10.02 -14.20
CA ALA A 48 3.80 9.22 -14.13
C ALA A 48 4.03 8.69 -12.71
N HIS A 49 3.92 9.55 -11.70
CA HIS A 49 4.08 9.17 -10.30
C HIS A 49 2.93 8.27 -9.80
N ALA A 50 1.71 8.49 -10.29
CA ALA A 50 0.58 7.59 -10.05
C ALA A 50 0.84 6.17 -10.58
N LYS A 51 1.49 6.02 -11.74
CA LYS A 51 1.91 4.71 -12.27
C LYS A 51 2.96 4.05 -11.37
N ILE A 52 3.93 4.82 -10.88
CA ILE A 52 4.94 4.32 -9.93
C ILE A 52 4.28 3.82 -8.65
N PHE A 53 3.35 4.59 -8.07
CA PHE A 53 2.59 4.17 -6.90
C PHE A 53 1.85 2.86 -7.15
N LYS A 54 1.12 2.76 -8.28
CA LYS A 54 0.40 1.54 -8.65
C LYS A 54 1.35 0.33 -8.78
N ALA A 55 2.51 0.51 -9.41
CA ALA A 55 3.50 -0.57 -9.56
C ALA A 55 4.08 -1.02 -8.21
N ARG A 56 4.30 -0.08 -7.27
CA ARG A 56 4.71 -0.40 -5.89
C ARG A 56 3.64 -1.20 -5.16
N VAL A 57 2.38 -0.79 -5.28
CA VAL A 57 1.23 -1.50 -4.69
C VAL A 57 1.11 -2.91 -5.28
N GLU A 58 1.28 -3.05 -6.60
CA GLU A 58 1.22 -4.34 -7.27
C GLU A 58 2.34 -5.27 -6.81
N THR A 59 3.58 -4.80 -6.78
CA THR A 59 4.74 -5.59 -6.33
C THR A 59 4.57 -6.02 -4.88
N ALA A 60 4.27 -5.08 -3.99
CA ALA A 60 4.09 -5.35 -2.57
C ALA A 60 2.88 -6.27 -2.31
N GLY A 61 1.79 -6.10 -3.07
CA GLY A 61 0.62 -6.95 -3.03
C GLY A 61 0.92 -8.37 -3.52
N GLN A 62 1.69 -8.54 -4.60
CA GLN A 62 2.10 -9.86 -5.08
C GLN A 62 2.95 -10.59 -4.05
N ASP A 63 3.93 -9.91 -3.45
CA ASP A 63 4.80 -10.50 -2.43
C ASP A 63 4.01 -10.90 -1.19
N LEU A 64 3.11 -10.03 -0.74
CA LEU A 64 2.20 -10.29 0.36
C LEU A 64 1.31 -11.50 0.10
N CYS A 65 0.59 -11.51 -1.02
CA CYS A 65 -0.34 -12.56 -1.38
C CYS A 65 0.36 -13.91 -1.61
N ARG A 66 1.56 -13.90 -2.20
CA ARG A 66 2.39 -15.11 -2.33
C ARG A 66 2.87 -15.61 -0.97
N SER A 67 3.20 -14.71 -0.05
CA SER A 67 3.56 -15.08 1.32
C SER A 67 2.37 -15.73 2.04
N MET A 68 1.18 -15.12 1.98
CA MET A 68 -0.06 -15.67 2.53
C MET A 68 -0.40 -17.04 1.94
N MET A 69 -0.22 -17.20 0.62
CA MET A 69 -0.43 -18.48 -0.06
C MET A 69 0.51 -19.57 0.46
N ARG A 70 1.81 -19.27 0.60
CA ARG A 70 2.79 -20.20 1.16
C ARG A 70 2.49 -20.57 2.62
N GLN A 71 1.89 -19.65 3.37
CA GLN A 71 1.48 -19.87 4.76
C GLN A 71 0.10 -20.55 4.89
N GLY A 72 -0.58 -20.87 3.79
CA GLY A 72 -1.93 -21.46 3.81
C GLY A 72 -3.04 -20.52 4.30
N GLN A 73 -2.77 -19.22 4.39
CA GLN A 73 -3.70 -18.20 4.90
C GLN A 73 -4.55 -17.54 3.81
N LEU A 74 -4.32 -17.92 2.54
CA LEU A 74 -4.98 -17.31 1.40
C LEU A 74 -6.21 -18.13 0.97
N SER A 75 -7.41 -17.60 1.24
CA SER A 75 -8.69 -18.22 0.86
C SER A 75 -9.16 -17.87 -0.56
N LEU A 76 -8.43 -17.01 -1.27
CA LEU A 76 -8.78 -16.47 -2.57
C LEU A 76 -7.63 -16.62 -3.57
N PRO A 77 -7.88 -16.60 -4.89
CA PRO A 77 -6.80 -16.62 -5.88
C PRO A 77 -5.85 -15.43 -5.69
N VAL A 78 -4.55 -15.62 -5.91
CA VAL A 78 -3.52 -14.58 -5.76
C VAL A 78 -3.88 -13.30 -6.52
N ARG A 79 -4.42 -13.41 -7.73
CA ARG A 79 -4.89 -12.25 -8.51
C ARG A 79 -5.97 -11.44 -7.79
N ALA A 80 -6.94 -12.11 -7.17
CA ALA A 80 -7.99 -11.44 -6.41
C ALA A 80 -7.43 -10.80 -5.14
N CYS A 81 -6.44 -11.44 -4.51
CA CYS A 81 -5.74 -10.88 -3.35
C CYS A 81 -4.99 -9.60 -3.70
N VAL A 82 -4.26 -9.59 -4.82
CA VAL A 82 -3.57 -8.38 -5.30
C VAL A 82 -4.58 -7.28 -5.63
N ALA A 83 -5.72 -7.61 -6.25
CA ALA A 83 -6.79 -6.65 -6.50
C ALA A 83 -7.38 -6.06 -5.19
N ASN A 84 -7.48 -6.86 -4.13
CA ASN A 84 -7.88 -6.39 -2.80
C ASN A 84 -6.82 -5.47 -2.20
N ALA A 85 -5.54 -5.82 -2.30
CA ALA A 85 -4.43 -4.99 -1.86
C ALA A 85 -4.42 -3.62 -2.55
N HIS A 86 -4.79 -3.56 -3.84
CA HIS A 86 -4.98 -2.28 -4.54
C HIS A 86 -6.10 -1.42 -3.95
N ARG A 87 -7.26 -2.03 -3.64
CA ARG A 87 -8.39 -1.29 -3.04
C ARG A 87 -8.05 -0.80 -1.63
N GLU A 88 -7.35 -1.62 -0.86
CA GLU A 88 -6.91 -1.28 0.48
C GLU A 88 -5.85 -0.17 0.45
N ALA A 89 -4.85 -0.27 -0.42
CA ALA A 89 -3.86 0.81 -0.57
C ALA A 89 -4.51 2.14 -0.97
N GLN A 90 -5.58 2.11 -1.77
CA GLN A 90 -6.35 3.31 -2.10
C GLN A 90 -7.21 3.80 -0.93
N SER A 91 -7.83 2.91 -0.13
CA SER A 91 -8.68 3.30 1.00
C SER A 91 -7.87 4.00 2.10
N GLN A 92 -6.61 3.59 2.28
CA GLN A 92 -5.66 4.11 3.26
C GLN A 92 -5.04 5.47 2.88
N LEU A 93 -5.21 5.94 1.64
CA LEU A 93 -4.73 7.26 1.23
C LEU A 93 -5.64 8.38 1.79
N PRO A 94 -5.06 9.54 2.15
CA PRO A 94 -5.85 10.75 2.45
C PRO A 94 -6.81 11.09 1.30
N GLN A 95 -7.98 11.66 1.61
CA GLN A 95 -9.00 11.96 0.61
C GLN A 95 -8.47 12.78 -0.58
N ALA A 96 -7.66 13.81 -0.32
CA ALA A 96 -7.05 14.62 -1.38
C ALA A 96 -6.19 13.77 -2.34
N GLN A 97 -5.41 12.83 -1.79
CA GLN A 97 -4.55 11.95 -2.57
C GLN A 97 -5.32 10.89 -3.35
N ARG A 98 -6.43 10.38 -2.80
CA ARG A 98 -7.36 9.51 -3.53
C ARG A 98 -7.95 10.21 -4.75
N GLN A 99 -8.38 11.47 -4.57
CA GLN A 99 -8.92 12.28 -5.66
C GLN A 99 -7.86 12.59 -6.72
N ALA A 100 -6.65 12.95 -6.31
CA ALA A 100 -5.52 13.19 -7.21
C ALA A 100 -5.20 11.94 -8.05
N LEU A 101 -5.10 10.78 -7.41
CA LEU A 101 -4.86 9.50 -8.07
C LEU A 101 -5.99 9.14 -9.07
N ALA A 102 -7.25 9.38 -8.69
CA ALA A 102 -8.40 9.14 -9.56
C ALA A 102 -8.37 10.05 -10.81
N ARG A 103 -8.08 11.34 -10.64
CA ARG A 103 -7.95 12.28 -11.76
C ARG A 103 -6.80 11.92 -12.69
N ALA A 104 -5.65 11.57 -12.14
CA ALA A 104 -4.49 11.12 -12.91
C ALA A 104 -4.80 9.87 -13.76
N SER A 105 -5.66 8.97 -13.25
CA SER A 105 -6.11 7.81 -14.02
C SER A 105 -7.08 8.15 -15.15
N GLN A 106 -7.94 9.16 -14.98
CA GLN A 106 -8.89 9.62 -15.99
C GLN A 106 -8.23 10.40 -17.13
N ALA A 107 -7.24 11.24 -16.81
CA ALA A 107 -6.47 11.99 -17.82
C ALA A 107 -5.85 11.06 -18.88
N LYS A 108 -5.36 9.89 -18.44
CA LYS A 108 -4.83 8.86 -19.34
C LYS A 108 -5.90 8.26 -20.25
N THR A 109 -7.13 8.07 -19.76
CA THR A 109 -8.23 7.51 -20.57
C THR A 109 -8.66 8.48 -21.66
N VAL A 110 -8.68 9.78 -21.37
CA VAL A 110 -9.04 10.81 -22.37
C VAL A 110 -8.01 10.86 -23.50
N GLU A 111 -6.72 10.82 -23.18
CA GLU A 111 -5.64 10.86 -24.18
C GLU A 111 -5.66 9.64 -25.14
N VAL A 112 -6.07 8.47 -24.65
CA VAL A 112 -6.21 7.26 -25.49
C VAL A 112 -7.48 7.31 -26.34
N ALA A 113 -8.54 8.00 -25.89
CA ALA A 113 -9.79 8.15 -26.63
C ALA A 113 -9.76 9.27 -27.70
N THR A 114 -8.75 10.13 -27.69
CA THR A 114 -8.57 11.22 -28.67
C THR A 114 -7.63 10.85 -29.82
N LYS A 115 -7.26 9.58 -29.96
CA LYS A 115 -6.30 9.09 -30.96
C LYS A 115 -6.92 8.10 -31.93
#